data_AF-S8DKB8-F1
#
_entry.id   AF-S8DKB8-F1
#
_cell.length_a   1.000
_cell.length_b   1.000
_cell.length_c   1.000
_cell.angle_alpha   90.00
_cell.angle_beta   90.00
_cell.angle_gamma   90.00
#
_symmetry.space_group_name_H-M   'P 1'
#
loop_
_entity.id
_entity.type
_entity.pdbx_description
1 polymer ?
#
loop_
_entity_poly.entity_id
_entity_poly.type
_entity_poly.pdbx_seq_one_letter_code
_entity_poly.pdbx_strand_id
1 'polypeptide(L)'
;HVLTTRGVDSLFVNNDVRVRAHVVETYRGHRREVCGLEWSGSRHHLASGGCDNLVHIWDRRSSNSSSTRWIHRFEEHTGVVKAIAWCPFQGNLVASGGAG
;
A
#
# COMPACT_ATOMS: atom_id res chain seq x y z
N HIS A 1 0.74 10.75 -14.83
CA HIS A 1 0.11 10.48 -13.52
C HIS A 1 0.49 9.07 -13.11
N VAL A 2 0.57 8.79 -11.81
CA VAL A 2 0.87 7.43 -11.31
C VAL A 2 -0.40 6.83 -10.70
N LEU A 3 -0.75 5.62 -11.12
CA LEU A 3 -1.94 4.87 -10.74
C LEU A 3 -1.52 3.53 -10.11
N THR A 4 -1.85 3.32 -8.84
CA THR A 4 -1.61 2.03 -8.18
C THR A 4 -2.80 1.11 -8.42
N THR A 5 -2.56 -0.04 -9.06
CA THR A 5 -3.60 -1.05 -9.32
C THR A 5 -3.27 -2.32 -8.55
N ARG A 6 -4.30 -3.07 -8.15
CA ARG A 6 -4.11 -4.43 -7.64
C ARG A 6 -3.75 -5.36 -8.78
N GLY A 7 -2.87 -6.31 -8.49
CA GLY A 7 -2.64 -7.46 -9.35
C GLY A 7 -3.65 -8.57 -9.02
N VAL A 8 -3.45 -9.71 -9.68
CA VAL A 8 -3.92 -11.00 -9.16
C VAL A 8 -3.08 -11.32 -7.90
N ASP A 9 -3.67 -12.06 -6.95
CA ASP A 9 -3.08 -12.44 -5.66
C ASP A 9 -2.89 -11.28 -4.65
N SER A 10 -1.94 -11.43 -3.71
CA SER A 10 -1.63 -10.45 -2.66
C SER A 10 -0.72 -9.29 -3.13
N LEU A 11 -0.71 -9.05 -4.44
CA LEU A 11 0.19 -8.14 -5.13
C LEU A 11 -0.53 -6.85 -5.53
N PHE A 12 0.23 -5.76 -5.58
CA PHE A 12 -0.20 -4.52 -6.23
C PHE A 12 1.00 -3.83 -6.88
N VAL A 13 0.71 -3.04 -7.91
CA VAL A 13 1.71 -2.44 -8.79
C VAL A 13 1.46 -0.95 -8.95
N ASN A 14 2.54 -0.18 -9.11
CA ASN A 14 2.47 1.22 -9.46
C ASN A 14 2.65 1.37 -10.97
N ASN A 15 1.72 2.06 -11.61
CA ASN A 15 1.74 2.30 -13.05
C ASN A 15 1.95 3.78 -13.36
N ASP A 16 2.99 4.13 -14.11
CA ASP A 16 3.13 5.46 -14.70
C ASP A 16 2.63 5.44 -16.15
N VAL A 17 1.47 6.05 -16.39
CA VAL A 17 0.82 6.07 -17.72
C VAL A 17 1.60 6.88 -18.78
N ARG A 18 2.72 7.51 -18.40
CA ARG A 18 3.58 8.30 -19.29
C ARG A 18 4.63 7.47 -20.04
N VAL A 19 4.85 6.21 -19.65
CA VAL A 19 5.90 5.35 -20.21
C VAL A 19 5.31 4.05 -20.77
N ARG A 20 5.93 3.50 -21.83
CA ARG A 20 5.45 2.26 -22.49
C ARG A 20 5.50 1.05 -21.55
N ALA A 21 6.61 0.91 -20.81
CA ALA A 21 6.72 0.00 -19.67
C ALA A 21 6.04 0.64 -18.46
N HIS A 22 4.69 0.60 -18.44
CA HIS A 22 3.88 1.35 -17.50
C HIS A 22 4.04 0.89 -16.04
N VAL A 23 4.27 -0.41 -15.78
CA VAL A 23 4.58 -0.92 -14.44
C VAL A 23 5.97 -0.44 -14.02
N VAL A 24 6.04 0.45 -13.02
CA VAL A 24 7.30 1.02 -12.50
C VAL A 24 7.72 0.43 -11.14
N GLU A 25 6.78 -0.06 -10.33
CA GLU A 25 7.05 -0.70 -9.03
C GLU A 25 6.09 -1.88 -8.81
N THR A 26 6.54 -2.94 -8.12
CA THR A 26 5.71 -4.09 -7.72
C THR A 26 5.91 -4.37 -6.24
N TYR A 27 4.83 -4.26 -5.47
CA TYR A 27 4.85 -4.42 -4.03
C TYR A 27 4.50 -5.85 -3.64
N ARG A 28 5.31 -6.45 -2.76
CA ARG A 28 5.13 -7.83 -2.26
C ARG A 28 5.26 -7.82 -0.74
N GLY A 29 4.25 -8.35 -0.03
CA GLY A 29 4.30 -8.45 1.43
C GLY A 29 3.02 -8.92 2.11
N HIS A 30 1.86 -8.62 1.53
CA HIS A 30 0.63 -9.28 1.97
C HIS A 30 0.65 -10.77 1.62
N ARG A 31 -0.03 -11.56 2.45
CA ARG A 31 -0.25 -13.01 2.27
C ARG A 31 -1.61 -13.32 1.65
N ARG A 32 -2.52 -12.35 1.61
CA ARG A 32 -3.89 -12.46 1.05
C ARG A 32 -4.25 -11.18 0.28
N GLU A 33 -5.45 -11.16 -0.27
CA GLU A 33 -5.95 -10.07 -1.12
C GLU A 33 -5.89 -8.68 -0.47
N VAL A 34 -5.78 -7.66 -1.33
CA VAL A 34 -5.45 -6.24 -1.12
C VAL A 34 -5.52 -5.77 0.35
N CYS A 35 -6.66 -5.34 0.90
CA CYS A 35 -8.00 -5.01 0.39
C CYS A 35 -8.34 -3.51 0.54
N GLY A 36 -7.57 -2.73 1.30
CA GLY A 36 -7.46 -1.25 1.26
C GLY A 36 -6.12 -0.80 0.64
N LEU A 37 -6.10 0.35 -0.07
CA LEU A 37 -4.90 0.97 -0.66
C LEU A 37 -5.07 2.49 -0.72
N GLU A 38 -4.14 3.26 -0.17
CA GLU A 38 -4.20 4.73 -0.23
C GLU A 38 -2.82 5.41 -0.10
N TRP A 39 -2.57 6.42 -0.93
CA TRP A 39 -1.40 7.28 -0.82
C TRP A 39 -1.62 8.43 0.17
N SER A 40 -0.61 8.71 0.99
CA SER A 40 -0.50 9.99 1.71
C SER A 40 -0.55 11.16 0.73
N GLY A 41 -1.10 12.31 1.14
CA GLY A 41 -1.19 13.51 0.30
C GLY A 41 0.16 13.97 -0.28
N SER A 42 1.26 13.67 0.42
CA SER A 42 2.64 13.91 -0.04
C SER A 42 3.11 13.00 -1.19
N ARG A 43 2.40 11.89 -1.46
CA ARG A 43 2.76 10.82 -2.41
C ARG A 43 4.16 10.20 -2.19
N HIS A 44 4.64 10.25 -0.96
CA HIS A 44 5.84 9.54 -0.51
C HIS A 44 5.51 8.21 0.14
N HIS A 45 4.48 8.19 1.00
CA HIS A 45 4.00 6.99 1.65
C HIS A 45 2.73 6.44 1.00
N LEU A 46 2.71 5.12 0.81
CA LEU A 46 1.54 4.33 0.46
C LEU A 46 1.19 3.47 1.67
N ALA A 47 -0.09 3.32 1.97
CA ALA A 47 -0.60 2.37 2.95
C ALA A 47 -1.44 1.31 2.23
N SER A 48 -1.26 0.05 2.60
CA SER A 48 -2.07 -1.08 2.16
C SER A 48 -2.50 -1.90 3.37
N GLY A 49 -3.67 -2.53 3.31
CA GLY A 49 -4.20 -3.27 4.45
C GLY A 49 -5.13 -4.37 4.00
N GLY A 50 -4.94 -5.61 4.47
CA GLY A 50 -5.37 -6.81 3.76
C GLY A 50 -6.30 -7.78 4.47
N CYS A 51 -6.74 -8.78 3.71
CA CYS A 51 -7.44 -9.97 4.21
C CYS A 51 -6.56 -10.91 5.05
N ASP A 52 -5.28 -10.58 5.22
CA ASP A 52 -4.32 -11.18 6.14
C ASP A 52 -4.23 -10.43 7.49
N ASN A 53 -5.14 -9.47 7.70
CA ASN A 53 -5.25 -8.61 8.88
C ASN A 53 -4.03 -7.68 9.10
N LEU A 54 -3.14 -7.56 8.11
CA LEU A 54 -1.96 -6.71 8.20
C LEU A 54 -2.24 -5.32 7.64
N VAL A 55 -1.57 -4.31 8.17
CA VAL A 55 -1.38 -3.01 7.52
C VAL A 55 0.10 -2.81 7.24
N HIS A 56 0.44 -2.51 5.99
CA HIS A 56 1.80 -2.19 5.56
C HIS A 56 1.89 -0.73 5.12
N ILE A 57 2.95 -0.05 5.56
CA ILE A 57 3.33 1.28 5.06
C ILE A 57 4.58 1.13 4.20
N TRP A 58 4.57 1.75 3.02
CA TRP A 58 5.63 1.66 2.01
C TRP A 58 6.15 3.06 1.73
N ASP A 59 7.48 3.22 1.61
CA ASP A 59 8.09 4.47 1.15
C ASP A 59 8.59 4.31 -0.29
N ARG A 60 8.00 5.09 -1.18
CA ARG A 60 8.39 5.17 -2.59
C ARG A 60 9.85 5.59 -2.80
N ARG A 61 10.44 6.34 -1.86
CA ARG A 61 11.86 6.74 -1.90
C ARG A 61 12.82 5.60 -1.59
N SER A 62 12.34 4.53 -0.94
CA SER A 62 13.13 3.35 -0.56
C SER A 62 13.19 2.29 -1.67
N SER A 63 12.48 2.49 -2.79
CA SER A 63 12.36 1.52 -3.89
C SER A 63 13.63 1.31 -4.75
N ASN A 64 14.80 1.73 -4.27
CA ASN A 64 16.10 1.58 -4.96
C ASN A 64 16.65 0.15 -4.94
N SER A 65 16.01 -0.77 -4.20
CA SER A 65 16.30 -2.20 -4.22
C SER A 65 15.20 -2.97 -4.95
N SER A 66 15.59 -4.00 -5.70
CA SER A 66 14.75 -4.86 -6.56
C SER A 66 13.67 -5.70 -5.85
N SER A 67 13.28 -5.32 -4.64
CA SER A 67 12.14 -5.85 -3.89
C SER A 67 11.63 -4.75 -2.99
N THR A 68 10.53 -4.12 -3.41
CA THR A 68 9.88 -3.05 -2.66
C THR A 68 9.35 -3.62 -1.34
N ARG A 69 10.00 -3.23 -0.22
CA ARG A 69 9.71 -3.69 1.13
C ARG A 69 8.95 -2.60 1.90
N TRP A 70 8.08 -3.02 2.81
CA TRP A 70 7.38 -2.11 3.71
C TRP A 70 8.35 -1.54 4.76
N ILE A 71 8.16 -0.26 5.12
CA ILE A 71 8.88 0.41 6.21
C ILE A 71 8.23 0.16 7.58
N HIS A 72 6.90 -0.08 7.59
CA HIS A 72 6.16 -0.47 8.80
C HIS A 72 5.18 -1.60 8.47
N ARG A 73 4.96 -2.48 9.45
CA ARG A 73 3.96 -3.55 9.46
C ARG A 73 3.24 -3.49 10.79
N PHE A 74 1.92 -3.43 10.76
CA PHE A 74 1.06 -3.48 11.94
C PHE A 74 0.24 -4.77 11.89
N GLU A 75 0.17 -5.47 13.02
CA GLU A 75 -0.43 -6.80 13.14
C GLU A 75 -1.57 -6.82 14.19
N GLU A 76 -1.96 -5.64 14.68
CA GLU A 76 -2.92 -5.45 15.79
C GLU A 76 -4.39 -5.70 15.39
N HIS A 77 -4.70 -5.74 14.09
CA HIS A 77 -6.07 -6.03 13.63
C HIS A 77 -6.34 -7.54 13.75
N THR A 78 -7.46 -7.90 14.38
CA THR A 78 -7.93 -9.29 14.49
C THR A 78 -8.79 -9.72 13.30
N GLY A 79 -9.22 -8.77 12.46
CA GLY A 79 -10.07 -8.97 11.29
C GLY A 79 -9.53 -8.33 10.02
N VAL A 80 -10.26 -8.50 8.91
CA VAL A 80 -9.80 -8.08 7.58
C VAL A 80 -9.80 -6.56 7.45
N VAL A 81 -8.66 -5.97 7.09
CA VAL A 81 -8.57 -4.52 6.90
C VAL A 81 -9.10 -4.17 5.50
N LYS A 82 -10.13 -3.32 5.44
CA LYS A 82 -10.83 -2.98 4.19
C LYS A 82 -10.72 -1.49 3.83
N ALA A 83 -10.55 -0.63 4.82
CA ALA A 83 -10.49 0.81 4.68
C ALA A 83 -9.18 1.37 5.25
N ILE A 84 -8.63 2.38 4.59
CA ILE A 84 -7.48 3.17 5.01
C ILE A 84 -7.79 4.64 4.69
N ALA A 85 -7.39 5.54 5.60
CA ALA A 85 -7.56 6.98 5.45
C ALA A 85 -6.35 7.72 6.04
N TRP A 86 -5.52 8.36 5.22
CA TRP A 86 -4.45 9.26 5.66
C TRP A 86 -5.01 10.60 6.14
N CYS A 87 -4.43 11.17 7.20
CA CYS A 87 -4.77 12.53 7.62
C CYS A 87 -4.23 13.56 6.63
N PRO A 88 -5.07 14.44 6.05
CA PRO A 88 -4.61 15.44 5.08
C PRO A 88 -3.75 16.55 5.70
N PHE A 89 -3.89 16.79 7.01
CA PHE A 89 -3.15 17.84 7.74
C PHE A 89 -1.90 17.31 8.44
N GLN A 90 -1.80 16.00 8.64
CA GLN A 90 -0.71 15.36 9.36
C GLN A 90 -0.21 14.12 8.59
N GLY A 91 0.83 14.30 7.79
CA GLY A 91 1.29 13.29 6.81
C GLY A 91 1.82 11.97 7.39
N ASN A 92 2.02 11.87 8.71
CA ASN A 92 2.41 10.64 9.43
C ASN A 92 1.26 9.97 10.20
N LEU A 93 0.03 10.48 10.09
CA LEU A 93 -1.16 9.90 10.74
C LEU A 93 -2.04 9.19 9.70
N VAL A 94 -2.40 7.94 9.99
CA VAL A 94 -3.25 7.10 9.14
C VAL A 94 -4.24 6.32 10.02
N ALA A 95 -5.51 6.31 9.62
CA ALA A 95 -6.54 5.45 10.18
C ALA A 95 -6.69 4.20 9.33
N SER A 96 -7.01 3.06 9.96
CA SER A 96 -7.31 1.80 9.29
C SER A 96 -8.56 1.19 9.91
N GLY A 97 -9.44 0.64 9.07
CA GLY A 97 -10.73 0.09 9.45
C GLY A 97 -10.99 -1.25 8.77
N GLY A 98 -11.58 -2.18 9.51
CA GLY A 98 -11.77 -3.56 9.08
C GLY A 98 -13.03 -4.18 9.65
N ALA A 99 -13.32 -5.40 9.21
CA ALA A 99 -14.41 -6.22 9.74
C ALA A 99 -13.82 -7.42 10.50
N GLY A 100 -14.26 -7.59 11.74
CA GLY A 100 -14.01 -8.73 12.61
C GLY A 100 -15.27 -9.03 13.40
#